data_AF-A0AAP2RDA5-F1
#
_entry.id   AF-A0AAP2RDA5-F1
#
_cell.length_a   1.000
_cell.length_b   1.000
_cell.length_c   1.000
_cell.angle_alpha   90.00
_cell.angle_beta   90.00
_cell.angle_gamma   90.00
#
_symmetry.space_group_name_H-M   'P 1'
#
loop_
_entity.id
_entity.type
_entity.pdbx_description
1 polymer ?
#
loop_
_entity_poly.entity_id
_entity_poly.type
_entity_poly.pdbx_seq_one_letter_code
_entity_poly.pdbx_strand_id
1 'polypeptide(L)' 'MPKISVDVPQELLDDLMSHVGEDKKFVSQSDAIRAAIRKMLDSLDEIDERHGRIRRMRK' A
#
# COMPACT_ATOMS: atom_id res chain seq x y z
N MET A 1 7.74 -10.45 10.16
CA MET A 1 7.51 -9.29 9.27
C MET A 1 8.80 -8.50 9.16
N PRO A 2 9.37 -8.32 7.95
CA PRO A 2 10.47 -7.38 7.77
C PRO A 2 10.01 -5.97 8.16
N LYS A 3 10.90 -5.20 8.78
CA LYS A 3 10.64 -3.80 9.15
C LYS A 3 11.31 -2.91 8.11
N ILE A 4 10.61 -1.86 7.70
CA ILE A 4 11.14 -0.80 6.85
C ILE A 4 11.05 0.52 7.60
N SER A 5 12.02 1.40 7.38
CA SER A 5 11.98 2.79 7.83
C SER A 5 11.94 3.67 6.59
N VAL A 6 11.06 4.67 6.59
CA VAL A 6 10.89 5.61 5.50
C VAL A 6 10.69 7.00 6.08
N ASP A 7 11.29 8.00 5.44
CA ASP A 7 11.03 9.40 5.76
C ASP A 7 9.86 9.90 4.91
N VAL A 8 8.88 10.52 5.56
CA VAL A 8 7.67 11.05 4.91
C VAL A 8 7.38 12.46 5.41
N PRO A 9 6.86 13.36 4.55
CA PRO A 9 6.32 14.64 4.98
C PRO A 9 5.27 14.47 6.08
N GLN A 10 5.30 15.35 7.08
CA GLN A 10 4.37 15.32 8.22
C GLN A 10 2.92 15.43 7.75
N GLU A 11 2.63 16.30 6.78
CA GLU A 11 1.28 16.47 6.21
C GLU A 11 0.71 15.16 5.66
N LEU A 12 1.52 14.35 4.98
CA LEU A 12 1.08 13.05 4.44
C LEU A 12 0.84 12.04 5.55
N LEU A 13 1.64 12.10 6.61
CA LEU A 13 1.44 11.26 7.78
C LEU A 13 0.12 11.62 8.49
N ASP A 14 -0.15 12.91 8.65
CA ASP A 14 -1.38 13.40 9.30
C ASP A 14 -2.62 13.02 8.49
N ASP A 15 -2.57 13.18 7.16
CA ASP A 15 -3.64 12.73 6.25
C ASP A 15 -3.89 11.23 6.36
N LEU A 16 -2.82 10.41 6.42
CA LEU A 16 -2.95 8.97 6.60
C LEU A 16 -3.59 8.64 7.96
N MET A 17 -3.13 9.29 9.03
CA MET A 17 -3.62 9.07 10.39
C MET A 17 -5.06 9.54 10.58
N SER A 18 -5.53 10.50 9.77
CA SER A 18 -6.94 10.89 9.71
C SER A 18 -7.86 9.70 9.38
N HIS A 19 -7.34 8.66 8.71
CA HIS A 19 -8.06 7.44 8.31
C HIS A 19 -7.79 6.21 9.22
N VAL A 20 -7.00 6.36 10.29
CA VAL A 20 -6.67 5.29 11.24
C VAL A 20 -7.46 5.44 12.56
N GLY A 21 -8.02 4.34 13.07
CA GLY A 21 -8.77 4.30 14.34
C GLY A 21 -9.81 3.17 14.38
N GLU A 22 -10.44 2.97 15.54
CA GLU A 22 -11.40 1.88 15.82
C GLU A 22 -12.60 1.89 14.86
N ASP A 23 -13.14 3.07 14.55
CA ASP A 23 -14.26 3.26 13.60
C ASP A 23 -13.82 3.81 12.25
N LYS A 24 -12.54 3.65 11.88
CA LYS A 24 -12.01 4.18 10.61
C LYS A 24 -11.63 3.06 9.64
N LYS A 25 -11.14 3.46 8.47
CA LYS A 25 -10.81 2.55 7.36
C LYS A 25 -9.67 1.57 7.70
N PHE A 26 -8.78 1.94 8.62
CA PHE A 26 -7.62 1.15 8.96
C PHE A 26 -7.47 1.02 10.48
N VAL A 27 -7.10 -0.18 10.92
CA VAL A 27 -6.96 -0.49 12.36
C VAL A 27 -5.69 0.14 12.95
N SER A 28 -4.64 0.30 12.13
CA SER A 28 -3.38 0.92 12.55
C SER A 28 -2.66 1.61 11.39
N GLN A 29 -1.65 2.42 11.69
CA GLN A 29 -0.78 3.01 10.68
C GLN A 29 -0.13 1.93 9.78
N SER A 30 0.35 0.84 10.41
CA SER A 30 0.96 -0.28 9.68
C SER A 30 -0.06 -0.99 8.78
N ASP A 31 -1.32 -1.05 9.18
CA ASP A 31 -2.40 -1.61 8.38
C ASP A 31 -2.70 -0.75 7.16
N ALA A 32 -2.80 0.56 7.36
CA ALA A 32 -3.00 1.53 6.29
C ALA A 32 -1.88 1.48 5.24
N ILE A 33 -0.61 1.46 5.69
CA ILE A 33 0.56 1.38 4.79
C ILE A 33 0.55 0.08 4.00
N ARG A 34 0.28 -1.06 4.64
CA ARG A 34 0.24 -2.37 3.95
C ARG A 34 -0.88 -2.41 2.90
N ALA A 35 -2.07 -1.90 3.23
CA ALA A 35 -3.18 -1.85 2.29
C ALA A 35 -2.89 -0.93 1.09
N ALA A 36 -2.27 0.23 1.33
CA ALA A 36 -1.87 1.15 0.27
C ALA A 36 -0.84 0.53 -0.68
N ILE A 37 0.21 -0.11 -0.15
CA ILE A 37 1.23 -0.79 -0.96
C ILE A 37 0.61 -1.92 -1.77
N ARG A 38 -0.26 -2.75 -1.17
CA ARG A 38 -0.93 -3.84 -1.88
C ARG A 38 -1.76 -3.30 -3.05
N LYS A 39 -2.57 -2.27 -2.82
CA LYS A 39 -3.41 -1.65 -3.86
C LYS A 39 -2.57 -1.05 -5.00
N MET A 40 -1.45 -0.41 -4.67
CA MET A 40 -0.52 0.11 -5.67
C MET A 40 0.07 -1.00 -6.53
N LEU A 41 0.55 -2.09 -5.91
CA LEU A 41 1.10 -3.23 -6.63
C LEU A 41 0.04 -3.94 -7.49
N ASP A 42 -1.18 -4.11 -6.99
CA ASP A 42 -2.30 -4.67 -7.77
C ASP A 42 -2.59 -3.83 -9.02
N SER A 43 -2.55 -2.49 -8.88
CA SER A 43 -2.76 -1.58 -10.01
C SER A 43 -1.63 -1.67 -11.05
N LEU A 44 -0.39 -1.86 -10.61
CA LEU A 44 0.75 -2.07 -11.52
C LEU A 44 0.65 -3.42 -12.23
N ASP A 45 0.28 -4.48 -11.50
CA ASP A 45 0.06 -5.81 -12.07
C ASP A 45 -1.03 -5.77 -13.15
N GLU A 46 -2.16 -5.09 -12.90
CA GLU A 46 -3.22 -4.91 -13.91
C GLU A 46 -2.74 -4.19 -15.18
N ILE A 47 -1.90 -3.15 -15.03
CA ILE A 47 -1.32 -2.41 -16.16
C ILE A 47 -0.38 -3.33 -16.95
N ASP A 48 0.48 -4.08 -16.27
CA ASP A 48 1.44 -4.96 -16.92
C ASP A 48 0.76 -6.15 -17.62
N GLU A 49 -0.36 -6.66 -17.09
CA GLU A 49 -1.21 -7.65 -17.78
C GLU A 49 -1.78 -7.09 -19.09
N ARG A 50 -2.31 -5.85 -19.07
CA ARG A 50 -2.85 -5.19 -20.28
C ARG A 50 -1.79 -4.93 -21.35
N HIS A 51 -0.55 -4.66 -20.93
CA HIS A 51 0.57 -4.39 -21.83
C HIS A 51 1.33 -5.66 -22.26
N GLY A 52 0.88 -6.84 -21.82
CA GLY A 52 1.51 -8.14 -22.17
C GLY A 52 2.88 -8.36 -21.52
N ARG A 53 3.22 -7.64 -20.45
CA ARG A 53 4.55 -7.67 -19.81
C ARG A 53 4.72 -8.79 -18.78
N ILE A 54 3.62 -9.37 -18.27
CA ILE A 54 3.70 -10.46 -17.29
C ILE A 54 3.69 -11.82 -17.97
N ARG A 55 4.88 -12.41 -18.18
CA ARG A 55 5.03 -13.87 -18.33
C ARG A 55 4.99 -14.48 -16.94
N ARG A 56 3.82 -14.95 -16.48
CA ARG A 56 3.66 -15.56 -15.15
C ARG A 56 4.65 -16.71 -14.96
N MET A 57 5.78 -16.47 -14.30
CA MET A 57 6.44 -17.48 -13.49
C MET A 57 5.79 -17.43 -12.12
N ARG A 58 4.64 -18.08 -12.00
CA ARG A 58 4.11 -18.45 -10.69
C ARG A 58 5.04 -19.52 -10.14
N LYS A 59 5.73 -19.19 -9.05
CA LYS A 59 6.46 -20.16 -8.23
C LYS A 59 5.50 -20.83 -7.26
#